data_AF-A0A8T4ZS40-F1
#
_entry.id   AF-A0A8T4ZS40-F1
#
_cell.length_a   1.000
_cell.length_b   1.000
_cell.length_c   1.000
_cell.angle_alpha   90.00
_cell.angle_beta   90.00
_cell.angle_gamma   90.00
#
_symmetry.space_group_name_H-M   'P 1'
#
loop_
_entity.id
_entity.type
_entity.pdbx_description
1 polymer ?
#
loop_
_entity_poly.entity_id
_entity_poly.type
_entity_poly.pdbx_seq_one_letter_code
_entity_poly.pdbx_strand_id
1 'polypeptide(L)'
;MPDVCLIFEVHQPFRLNRNFNFELLMRQKVGNKDLFNIYFDHELNREIFRRISEKCYFPASRILLEQIDRFRAERKQFKVSFSFSGVFLEQCEMWDPNLLDLFKQIIKTGCAEILGQTYYHSLSSLNALDRSEFTEQVEMHRQTIKDLFGYTPKVFENTECLYNDEVAKVVENMGFESMVTEGADRILGWRSPNFVYKAYGSKIRVLLRNYRLSDDIGFRFASTHWDQWPLTADKYAAWLAHTYGQIIVLFMDYETFGEHYWAESGILKFLRSLPMEVHKWGNLSWSMPSEAVQKHAPCGEISVPPEKTVSWADVERDTSAWLSNPQQNAAFNMINEVGLFVKELNDADLIKVWRYLQASDHFYYMYTRGGEPGIVHDSFNPYDSPMEAFITYIGILLDFEARCKSETYKPSFRHRRLLRRVPADRSFRFFYMFASPTNLSASSLEEFCEALRKVSIESIAFHIGRGDFERWISSVIGDDQLAARIAELPRVWKDKEELRRALVDLVEKRIKELRVLIETDEYSRSTSSQP
;
A
#
# COMPACT_ATOMS: atom_id res chain seq x y z
N MET A 1 3.22 19.00 30.34
CA MET A 1 2.99 17.58 30.62
C MET A 1 3.27 16.86 29.31
N PRO A 2 4.35 16.07 29.21
CA PRO A 2 4.56 15.25 28.03
C PRO A 2 3.40 14.28 27.85
N ASP A 3 2.84 14.25 26.65
CA ASP A 3 1.87 13.24 26.21
C ASP A 3 2.63 11.99 25.75
N VAL A 4 2.34 10.84 26.31
CA VAL A 4 2.90 9.56 25.89
C VAL A 4 1.94 8.93 24.87
N CYS A 5 2.43 8.72 23.66
CA CYS A 5 1.70 8.01 22.60
C CYS A 5 2.30 6.61 22.47
N LEU A 6 1.51 5.60 22.79
CA LEU A 6 1.88 4.20 22.63
C LEU A 6 1.24 3.65 21.36
N ILE A 7 2.07 3.39 20.35
CA ILE A 7 1.66 3.01 19.01
C ILE A 7 2.27 1.65 18.69
N PHE A 8 1.44 0.75 18.15
CA PHE A 8 1.86 -0.58 17.75
C PHE A 8 1.66 -0.77 16.25
N GLU A 9 2.72 -1.18 15.55
CA GLU A 9 2.61 -1.75 14.21
C GLU A 9 2.17 -3.20 14.33
N VAL A 10 1.15 -3.60 13.57
CA VAL A 10 0.60 -4.96 13.57
C VAL A 10 0.56 -5.44 12.14
N HIS A 11 1.53 -6.27 11.79
CA HIS A 11 1.77 -6.72 10.42
C HIS A 11 2.10 -8.20 10.37
N GLN A 12 1.52 -8.92 9.40
CA GLN A 12 1.96 -10.26 9.02
C GLN A 12 1.96 -10.40 7.50
N PRO A 13 3.08 -10.82 6.87
CA PRO A 13 3.14 -11.01 5.43
C PRO A 13 2.57 -12.36 4.99
N PHE A 14 2.20 -12.44 3.71
CA PHE A 14 2.00 -13.72 3.03
C PHE A 14 3.34 -14.21 2.47
N ARG A 15 3.89 -15.26 3.08
CA ARG A 15 5.13 -15.92 2.66
C ARG A 15 4.93 -16.69 1.35
N LEU A 16 5.96 -16.69 0.51
CA LEU A 16 5.92 -17.31 -0.81
C LEU A 16 6.09 -18.83 -0.72
N ASN A 17 5.45 -19.53 -1.63
CA ASN A 17 5.58 -20.96 -1.80
C ASN A 17 6.93 -21.31 -2.44
N ARG A 18 7.86 -21.85 -1.64
CA ARG A 18 9.17 -22.34 -2.10
C ARG A 18 9.05 -23.45 -3.15
N ASN A 19 7.93 -24.16 -3.19
CA ASN A 19 7.65 -25.27 -4.10
C ASN A 19 6.69 -24.89 -5.25
N PHE A 20 6.51 -23.60 -5.56
CA PHE A 20 5.55 -23.16 -6.58
C PHE A 20 5.76 -23.84 -7.95
N ASN A 21 7.00 -24.13 -8.34
CA ASN A 21 7.32 -24.84 -9.58
C ASN A 21 6.68 -26.24 -9.62
N PHE A 22 6.68 -26.96 -8.50
CA PHE A 22 6.05 -28.27 -8.40
C PHE A 22 4.51 -28.15 -8.49
N GLU A 23 3.92 -27.18 -7.79
CA GLU A 23 2.49 -26.86 -7.92
C GLU A 23 2.08 -26.55 -9.36
N LEU A 24 2.91 -25.80 -10.09
CA LEU A 24 2.68 -25.51 -11.50
C LEU A 24 2.71 -26.77 -12.38
N LEU A 25 3.67 -27.67 -12.14
CA LEU A 25 3.81 -28.92 -12.90
C LEU A 25 2.69 -29.93 -12.63
N MET A 26 2.16 -29.95 -11.41
CA MET A 26 1.09 -30.88 -11.00
C MET A 26 -0.28 -30.49 -11.55
N ARG A 27 -0.43 -29.28 -12.09
CA ARG A 27 -1.71 -28.76 -12.59
C ARG A 27 -1.77 -28.82 -14.11
N GLN A 28 -2.82 -29.45 -14.65
CA GLN A 28 -3.03 -29.54 -16.10
C GLN A 28 -3.36 -28.19 -16.75
N LYS A 29 -4.06 -27.30 -16.02
CA LYS A 29 -4.43 -25.95 -16.48
C LYS A 29 -4.35 -24.99 -15.30
N VAL A 30 -3.65 -23.88 -15.50
CA VAL A 30 -3.47 -22.82 -14.48
C VAL A 30 -4.06 -21.52 -15.03
N GLY A 31 -5.10 -21.01 -14.40
CA GLY A 31 -5.68 -19.69 -14.68
C GLY A 31 -5.21 -18.62 -13.71
N ASN A 32 -5.54 -17.36 -14.00
CA ASN A 32 -5.13 -16.19 -13.18
C ASN A 32 -5.59 -16.32 -11.71
N LYS A 33 -6.84 -16.77 -11.50
CA LYS A 33 -7.41 -17.02 -10.16
C LYS A 33 -6.66 -18.05 -9.31
N ASP A 34 -5.89 -18.94 -9.94
CA ASP A 34 -5.16 -20.00 -9.24
C ASP A 34 -3.80 -19.51 -8.72
N LEU A 35 -3.27 -18.43 -9.30
CA LEU A 35 -1.89 -17.97 -9.06
C LEU A 35 -1.62 -17.59 -7.62
N PHE A 36 -2.58 -16.94 -6.94
CA PHE A 36 -2.42 -16.59 -5.53
C PHE A 36 -2.15 -17.83 -4.67
N ASN A 37 -2.94 -18.90 -4.86
CA ASN A 37 -2.76 -20.15 -4.11
C ASN A 37 -1.50 -20.92 -4.51
N ILE A 38 -0.95 -20.66 -5.69
CA ILE A 38 0.26 -21.33 -6.18
C ILE A 38 1.51 -20.62 -5.67
N TYR A 39 1.52 -19.28 -5.70
CA TYR A 39 2.69 -18.47 -5.34
C TYR A 39 2.84 -18.24 -3.84
N PHE A 40 1.77 -18.31 -3.05
CA PHE A 40 1.82 -18.08 -1.61
C PHE A 40 1.55 -19.38 -0.83
N ASP A 41 2.31 -19.59 0.23
CA ASP A 41 2.23 -20.80 1.06
C ASP A 41 1.09 -20.66 2.09
N HIS A 42 -0.12 -21.05 1.72
CA HIS A 42 -1.28 -20.89 2.59
C HIS A 42 -1.22 -21.70 3.88
N GLU A 43 -0.57 -22.86 3.87
CA GLU A 43 -0.47 -23.72 5.04
C GLU A 43 0.49 -23.12 6.06
N LEU A 44 1.70 -22.77 5.61
CA LEU A 44 2.71 -22.12 6.45
C LEU A 44 2.19 -20.81 7.03
N ASN A 45 1.59 -19.96 6.20
CA ASN A 45 1.09 -18.66 6.67
C ASN A 45 -0.01 -18.83 7.72
N ARG A 46 -0.93 -19.80 7.55
CA ARG A 46 -1.97 -20.10 8.54
C ARG A 46 -1.39 -20.61 9.86
N GLU A 47 -0.40 -21.49 9.79
CA GLU A 47 0.26 -22.04 10.98
C GLU A 47 0.98 -20.96 11.78
N ILE A 48 1.78 -20.12 11.10
CA ILE A 48 2.48 -19.00 11.74
C ILE A 48 1.48 -18.02 12.34
N PHE A 49 0.47 -17.59 11.58
CA PHE A 49 -0.52 -16.63 12.06
C PHE A 49 -1.24 -17.12 13.33
N ARG A 50 -1.65 -18.40 13.38
CA ARG A 50 -2.29 -18.98 14.57
C ARG A 50 -1.35 -19.01 15.77
N ARG A 51 -0.10 -19.43 15.57
CA ARG A 51 0.93 -19.45 16.62
C ARG A 51 1.12 -18.06 17.23
N ILE A 52 1.29 -17.04 16.39
CA ILE A 52 1.51 -15.66 16.85
C ILE A 52 0.24 -15.10 17.51
N SER A 53 -0.94 -15.41 16.96
CA SER A 53 -2.21 -15.01 17.56
C SER A 53 -2.38 -15.50 18.99
N GLU A 54 -2.07 -16.78 19.23
CA GLU A 54 -2.18 -17.40 20.56
C GLU A 54 -1.18 -16.84 21.56
N LYS A 55 0.06 -16.58 21.14
CA LYS A 55 1.17 -16.17 22.02
C LYS A 55 1.30 -14.67 22.22
N CYS A 56 0.97 -13.89 21.20
CA CYS A 56 1.16 -12.45 21.17
C CYS A 56 -0.18 -11.71 21.15
N TYR A 57 -0.94 -11.81 20.06
CA TYR A 57 -2.05 -10.88 19.84
C TYR A 57 -3.16 -11.01 20.88
N PHE A 58 -3.62 -12.23 21.20
CA PHE A 58 -4.65 -12.38 22.23
C PHE A 58 -4.18 -11.96 23.63
N PRO A 59 -3.03 -12.44 24.14
CA PRO A 59 -2.56 -12.05 25.47
C PRO A 59 -2.33 -10.55 25.60
N ALA A 60 -1.63 -9.94 24.63
CA ALA A 60 -1.33 -8.50 24.64
C ALA A 60 -2.62 -7.67 24.53
N SER A 61 -3.52 -8.00 23.60
CA SER A 61 -4.75 -7.24 23.38
C SER A 61 -5.71 -7.32 24.58
N ARG A 62 -5.78 -8.48 25.25
CA ARG A 62 -6.54 -8.61 26.51
C ARG A 62 -5.95 -7.76 27.63
N ILE A 63 -4.62 -7.68 27.73
CA ILE A 63 -3.95 -6.79 28.70
C ILE A 63 -4.31 -5.33 28.40
N LEU A 64 -4.23 -4.91 27.14
CA LEU A 64 -4.56 -3.53 26.75
C LEU A 64 -6.01 -3.19 27.09
N LEU A 65 -6.96 -4.08 26.73
CA LEU A 65 -8.37 -3.88 27.04
C LEU A 65 -8.62 -3.78 28.56
N GLU A 66 -8.00 -4.66 29.35
CA GLU A 66 -8.11 -4.61 30.81
C GLU A 66 -7.58 -3.29 31.38
N GLN A 67 -6.44 -2.79 30.88
CA GLN A 67 -5.88 -1.52 31.35
C GLN A 67 -6.75 -0.33 30.91
N ILE A 68 -7.30 -0.36 29.69
CA ILE A 68 -8.24 0.67 29.24
C ILE A 68 -9.46 0.72 30.17
N ASP A 69 -10.06 -0.44 30.47
CA ASP A 69 -11.21 -0.54 31.36
C ASP A 69 -10.89 -0.05 32.77
N ARG A 70 -9.71 -0.41 33.30
CA ARG A 70 -9.24 0.00 34.62
C ARG A 70 -9.14 1.52 34.76
N PHE A 71 -8.64 2.21 33.74
CA PHE A 71 -8.43 3.66 33.77
C PHE A 71 -9.57 4.46 33.11
N ARG A 72 -10.67 3.80 32.70
CA ARG A 72 -11.76 4.45 31.93
C ARG A 72 -12.40 5.64 32.66
N ALA A 73 -12.58 5.53 33.98
CA ALA A 73 -13.19 6.57 34.81
C ALA A 73 -12.18 7.62 35.35
N GLU A 74 -10.89 7.43 35.08
CA GLU A 74 -9.84 8.31 35.56
C GLU A 74 -9.66 9.53 34.66
N ARG A 75 -9.20 10.65 35.23
CA ARG A 75 -8.90 11.87 34.44
C ARG A 75 -7.80 11.62 33.40
N LYS A 76 -6.86 10.73 33.73
CA LYS A 76 -5.77 10.29 32.84
C LYS A 76 -6.08 8.87 32.37
N GLN A 77 -7.01 8.75 31.43
CA GLN A 77 -7.36 7.49 30.78
C GLN A 77 -6.12 6.88 30.12
N PHE A 78 -6.02 5.55 30.12
CA PHE A 78 -5.00 4.85 29.34
C PHE A 78 -5.44 4.77 27.88
N LYS A 79 -4.54 5.11 26.95
CA LYS A 79 -4.82 5.16 25.52
C LYS A 79 -3.71 4.53 24.70
N VAL A 80 -4.08 3.93 23.58
CA VAL A 80 -3.17 3.23 22.66
C VAL A 80 -3.53 3.51 21.20
N SER A 81 -2.66 3.15 20.28
CA SER A 81 -2.93 3.27 18.84
C SER A 81 -2.36 2.10 18.08
N PHE A 82 -3.02 1.72 16.99
CA PHE A 82 -2.63 0.58 16.17
C PHE A 82 -2.47 0.99 14.70
N SER A 83 -1.40 0.53 14.06
CA SER A 83 -1.23 0.53 12.61
C SER A 83 -1.42 -0.91 12.14
N PHE A 84 -2.61 -1.27 11.65
CA PHE A 84 -2.89 -2.61 11.12
C PHE A 84 -2.65 -2.64 9.62
N SER A 85 -1.82 -3.55 9.10
CA SER A 85 -1.77 -3.74 7.65
C SER A 85 -3.07 -4.34 7.12
N GLY A 86 -3.42 -4.05 5.88
CA GLY A 86 -4.59 -4.65 5.22
C GLY A 86 -4.48 -6.18 5.18
N VAL A 87 -3.29 -6.68 4.82
CA VAL A 87 -2.99 -8.12 4.78
C VAL A 87 -3.05 -8.81 6.14
N PHE A 88 -2.77 -8.12 7.25
CA PHE A 88 -2.98 -8.65 8.58
C PHE A 88 -4.48 -8.82 8.89
N LEU A 89 -5.29 -7.83 8.53
CA LEU A 89 -6.74 -7.87 8.73
C LEU A 89 -7.39 -8.98 7.90
N GLU A 90 -6.95 -9.17 6.65
CA GLU A 90 -7.38 -10.31 5.83
C GLU A 90 -7.06 -11.66 6.49
N GLN A 91 -5.86 -11.81 7.06
CA GLN A 91 -5.49 -13.04 7.77
C GLN A 91 -6.34 -13.26 9.02
N CYS A 92 -6.69 -12.20 9.75
CA CYS A 92 -7.67 -12.31 10.83
C CYS A 92 -9.01 -12.84 10.31
N GLU A 93 -9.55 -12.27 9.22
CA GLU A 93 -10.82 -12.74 8.64
C GLU A 93 -10.75 -14.19 8.14
N MET A 94 -9.61 -14.58 7.57
CA MET A 94 -9.40 -15.92 7.02
C MET A 94 -9.24 -16.98 8.12
N TRP A 95 -8.49 -16.68 9.18
CA TRP A 95 -7.96 -17.71 10.09
C TRP A 95 -8.29 -17.50 11.57
N ASP A 96 -8.59 -16.28 12.02
CA ASP A 96 -9.02 -16.01 13.39
C ASP A 96 -9.95 -14.78 13.54
N PRO A 97 -11.24 -14.90 13.19
CA PRO A 97 -12.20 -13.79 13.31
C PRO A 97 -12.41 -13.30 14.76
N ASN A 98 -12.14 -14.15 15.76
CA ASN A 98 -12.29 -13.77 17.17
C ASN A 98 -11.24 -12.74 17.59
N LEU A 99 -10.04 -12.82 17.00
CA LEU A 99 -9.00 -11.82 17.22
C LEU A 99 -9.43 -10.45 16.66
N LEU A 100 -10.00 -10.43 15.46
CA LEU A 100 -10.54 -9.20 14.86
C LEU A 100 -11.64 -8.59 15.73
N ASP A 101 -12.52 -9.42 16.29
CA ASP A 101 -13.58 -8.96 17.20
C ASP A 101 -13.02 -8.39 18.52
N LEU A 102 -11.90 -8.90 19.02
CA LEU A 102 -11.20 -8.33 20.17
C LEU A 102 -10.63 -6.95 19.84
N PHE A 103 -10.01 -6.76 18.68
CA PHE A 103 -9.57 -5.43 18.25
C PHE A 103 -10.73 -4.47 18.09
N LYS A 104 -11.85 -4.90 17.47
CA LYS A 104 -13.07 -4.09 17.38
C LYS A 104 -13.58 -3.68 18.76
N GLN A 105 -13.50 -4.55 19.77
CA GLN A 105 -13.86 -4.19 21.15
C GLN A 105 -12.95 -3.11 21.71
N ILE A 106 -11.63 -3.21 21.52
CA ILE A 106 -10.65 -2.21 21.96
C ILE A 106 -10.93 -0.85 21.31
N ILE A 107 -11.14 -0.81 19.99
CA ILE A 107 -11.43 0.44 19.27
C ILE A 107 -12.76 1.06 19.74
N LYS A 108 -13.79 0.26 19.98
CA LYS A 108 -15.10 0.73 20.49
C LYS A 108 -15.03 1.39 21.87
N THR A 109 -13.95 1.20 22.63
CA THR A 109 -13.78 1.88 23.92
C THR A 109 -13.59 3.39 23.79
N GLY A 110 -13.21 3.88 22.60
CA GLY A 110 -12.83 5.28 22.37
C GLY A 110 -11.48 5.68 22.97
N CYS A 111 -10.76 4.74 23.60
CA CYS A 111 -9.41 4.93 24.14
C CYS A 111 -8.33 4.33 23.21
N ALA A 112 -8.70 3.94 22.00
CA ALA A 112 -7.78 3.47 21.00
C ALA A 112 -8.14 4.03 19.61
N GLU A 113 -7.13 4.36 18.81
CA GLU A 113 -7.30 4.77 17.42
C GLU A 113 -6.51 3.89 16.45
N ILE A 114 -6.91 3.96 15.17
CA ILE A 114 -6.25 3.26 14.07
C ILE A 114 -5.54 4.28 13.19
N LEU A 115 -4.27 4.03 12.88
CA LEU A 115 -3.51 4.80 11.91
C LEU A 115 -3.78 4.27 10.49
N GLY A 116 -3.75 5.16 9.51
CA GLY A 116 -3.78 4.78 8.11
C GLY A 116 -2.38 4.33 7.68
N GLN A 117 -2.30 3.34 6.81
CA GLN A 117 -1.04 2.88 6.20
C GLN A 117 -1.28 2.35 4.78
N THR A 118 -0.28 1.77 4.14
CA THR A 118 -0.50 1.05 2.87
C THR A 118 -1.19 -0.29 3.11
N TYR A 119 -2.05 -0.74 2.19
CA TYR A 119 -2.79 -1.99 2.37
C TYR A 119 -1.89 -3.21 2.48
N TYR A 120 -0.88 -3.29 1.62
CA TYR A 120 -0.01 -4.47 1.48
C TYR A 120 1.30 -4.34 2.24
N HIS A 121 1.45 -3.33 3.09
CA HIS A 121 2.71 -3.01 3.76
C HIS A 121 3.85 -2.91 2.74
N SER A 122 3.59 -2.20 1.65
CA SER A 122 4.46 -2.17 0.46
C SER A 122 5.38 -0.96 0.45
N LEU A 123 6.44 -1.05 -0.35
CA LEU A 123 7.34 0.08 -0.65
C LEU A 123 6.79 0.98 -1.78
N SER A 124 5.48 0.93 -2.06
CA SER A 124 4.85 1.65 -3.18
C SER A 124 5.07 3.16 -3.14
N SER A 125 5.27 3.75 -1.96
CA SER A 125 5.60 5.18 -1.82
C SER A 125 6.94 5.57 -2.45
N LEU A 126 7.82 4.60 -2.69
CA LEU A 126 9.13 4.77 -3.34
C LEU A 126 9.07 4.48 -4.85
N ASN A 127 7.93 4.06 -5.38
CA ASN A 127 7.79 3.74 -6.81
C ASN A 127 7.74 5.03 -7.65
N ALA A 128 8.84 5.29 -8.36
CA ALA A 128 8.93 6.43 -9.27
C ALA A 128 8.19 6.23 -10.60
N LEU A 129 7.91 4.99 -11.02
CA LEU A 129 7.26 4.67 -12.30
C LEU A 129 5.75 4.91 -12.25
N ASP A 130 5.12 4.60 -11.11
CA ASP A 130 3.70 4.80 -10.89
C ASP A 130 3.42 5.24 -9.45
N ARG A 131 3.20 6.54 -9.28
CA ARG A 131 2.86 7.12 -7.97
C ARG A 131 1.40 6.89 -7.58
N SER A 132 0.50 6.52 -8.50
CA SER A 132 -0.91 6.31 -8.16
C SER A 132 -1.08 5.06 -7.32
N GLU A 133 -0.25 4.04 -7.52
CA GLU A 133 -0.34 2.78 -6.76
C GLU A 133 -0.23 3.01 -5.25
N PHE A 134 0.66 3.90 -4.80
CA PHE A 134 0.74 4.27 -3.38
C PHE A 134 -0.60 4.81 -2.87
N THR A 135 -1.18 5.80 -3.57
CA THR A 135 -2.46 6.38 -3.17
C THR A 135 -3.62 5.39 -3.24
N GLU A 136 -3.63 4.50 -4.23
CA GLU A 136 -4.65 3.45 -4.34
C GLU A 136 -4.59 2.47 -3.17
N GLN A 137 -3.40 2.04 -2.76
CA GLN A 137 -3.26 1.15 -1.60
C GLN A 137 -3.68 1.83 -0.30
N VAL A 138 -3.37 3.11 -0.11
CA VAL A 138 -3.79 3.87 1.08
C VAL A 138 -5.32 4.04 1.09
N GLU A 139 -5.95 4.26 -0.07
CA GLU A 139 -7.42 4.35 -0.16
C GLU A 139 -8.10 2.99 0.10
N MET A 140 -7.53 1.89 -0.42
CA MET A 140 -8.00 0.54 -0.11
C MET A 140 -7.93 0.29 1.40
N HIS A 141 -6.83 0.65 2.04
CA HIS A 141 -6.66 0.50 3.48
C HIS A 141 -7.69 1.32 4.25
N ARG A 142 -7.85 2.60 3.92
CA ARG A 142 -8.83 3.48 4.54
C ARG A 142 -10.26 2.95 4.41
N GLN A 143 -10.60 2.39 3.26
CA GLN A 143 -11.91 1.78 3.03
C GLN A 143 -12.11 0.53 3.89
N THR A 144 -11.14 -0.38 3.95
CA THR A 144 -11.21 -1.57 4.81
C THR A 144 -11.29 -1.23 6.29
N ILE A 145 -10.55 -0.23 6.78
CA ILE A 145 -10.68 0.23 8.18
C ILE A 145 -12.09 0.76 8.46
N LYS A 146 -12.65 1.53 7.51
CA LYS A 146 -14.02 2.04 7.64
C LYS A 146 -15.05 0.91 7.67
N ASP A 147 -14.90 -0.09 6.82
CA ASP A 147 -15.84 -1.21 6.72
C ASP A 147 -15.77 -2.13 7.95
N LEU A 148 -14.57 -2.43 8.46
CA LEU A 148 -14.39 -3.32 9.59
C LEU A 148 -14.63 -2.64 10.94
N PHE A 149 -14.19 -1.39 11.12
CA PHE A 149 -14.18 -0.73 12.42
C PHE A 149 -15.14 0.46 12.51
N GLY A 150 -15.73 0.92 11.40
CA GLY A 150 -16.51 2.16 11.37
C GLY A 150 -15.64 3.41 11.65
N TYR A 151 -14.32 3.30 11.45
CA TYR A 151 -13.34 4.32 11.79
C TYR A 151 -12.74 4.95 10.52
N THR A 152 -12.40 6.23 10.56
CA THR A 152 -11.67 6.90 9.47
C THR A 152 -10.35 7.42 10.03
N PRO A 153 -9.22 6.82 9.64
CA PRO A 153 -7.90 7.26 10.09
C PRO A 153 -7.61 8.73 9.78
N LYS A 154 -7.05 9.43 10.78
CA LYS A 154 -6.62 10.83 10.70
C LYS A 154 -5.11 10.99 10.71
N VAL A 155 -4.43 10.02 11.30
CA VAL A 155 -2.97 9.94 11.39
C VAL A 155 -2.51 8.84 10.45
N PHE A 156 -1.47 9.11 9.69
CA PHE A 156 -0.87 8.17 8.76
C PHE A 156 0.49 7.70 9.26
N GLU A 157 0.77 6.44 9.08
CA GLU A 157 2.10 5.87 9.23
C GLU A 157 2.36 5.09 7.94
N ASN A 158 3.39 5.50 7.21
CA ASN A 158 3.74 4.85 5.98
C ASN A 158 4.56 3.61 6.31
N THR A 159 4.41 2.53 5.56
CA THR A 159 5.19 1.28 5.66
C THR A 159 6.58 1.54 6.23
N GLU A 160 6.91 0.93 7.36
CA GLU A 160 8.24 1.02 7.98
C GLU A 160 8.66 2.45 8.36
N CYS A 161 7.70 3.28 8.75
CA CYS A 161 7.89 4.70 8.99
C CYS A 161 8.60 5.45 7.84
N LEU A 162 8.37 5.05 6.58
CA LEU A 162 9.02 5.66 5.41
C LEU A 162 8.58 7.11 5.20
N TYR A 163 9.53 8.05 5.29
CA TYR A 163 9.24 9.48 5.17
C TYR A 163 10.23 10.24 4.29
N ASN A 164 9.66 11.07 3.42
CA ASN A 164 10.31 12.20 2.77
C ASN A 164 9.26 13.29 2.48
N ASP A 165 9.71 14.47 2.08
CA ASP A 165 8.85 15.64 1.86
C ASP A 165 7.80 15.41 0.76
N GLU A 166 8.10 14.58 -0.25
CA GLU A 166 7.15 14.25 -1.32
C GLU A 166 6.03 13.33 -0.82
N VAL A 167 6.38 12.28 -0.07
CA VAL A 167 5.41 11.39 0.57
C VAL A 167 4.51 12.17 1.51
N ALA A 168 5.09 13.05 2.34
CA ALA A 168 4.32 13.90 3.24
C ALA A 168 3.32 14.78 2.48
N LYS A 169 3.71 15.32 1.32
CA LYS A 169 2.81 16.12 0.49
C LYS A 169 1.67 15.31 -0.10
N VAL A 170 1.93 14.09 -0.56
CA VAL A 170 0.89 13.19 -1.07
C VAL A 170 -0.11 12.85 0.05
N VAL A 171 0.39 12.46 1.23
CA VAL A 171 -0.44 12.11 2.39
C VAL A 171 -1.28 13.30 2.87
N GLU A 172 -0.73 14.53 2.85
CA GLU A 172 -1.51 15.75 3.10
C GLU A 172 -2.67 15.90 2.11
N ASN A 173 -2.41 15.71 0.81
CA ASN A 173 -3.43 15.84 -0.24
C ASN A 173 -4.52 14.77 -0.12
N MET A 174 -4.24 13.63 0.50
CA MET A 174 -5.23 12.58 0.81
C MET A 174 -6.11 12.91 2.02
N GLY A 175 -5.79 13.98 2.75
CA GLY A 175 -6.60 14.53 3.84
C GLY A 175 -6.19 14.10 5.25
N PHE A 176 -5.02 13.49 5.42
CA PHE A 176 -4.49 13.15 6.75
C PHE A 176 -4.01 14.41 7.49
N GLU A 177 -4.24 14.43 8.82
CA GLU A 177 -3.90 15.56 9.69
C GLU A 177 -2.43 15.51 10.14
N SER A 178 -1.89 14.30 10.30
CA SER A 178 -0.52 14.08 10.76
C SER A 178 0.09 12.77 10.27
N MET A 179 1.42 12.70 10.31
CA MET A 179 2.20 11.49 10.06
C MET A 179 3.06 11.11 11.27
N VAL A 180 3.27 9.81 11.46
CA VAL A 180 4.30 9.25 12.35
C VAL A 180 5.49 8.79 11.49
N THR A 181 6.71 9.09 11.92
CA THR A 181 7.95 8.67 11.26
C THR A 181 9.10 8.55 12.26
N GLU A 182 10.24 8.01 11.85
CA GLU A 182 11.43 7.88 12.70
C GLU A 182 12.08 9.23 13.07
N GLY A 183 12.40 9.40 14.35
CA GLY A 183 13.18 10.50 14.90
C GLY A 183 14.69 10.26 14.77
N ALA A 184 15.18 10.07 13.54
CA ALA A 184 16.58 9.80 13.29
C ALA A 184 17.47 11.03 13.59
N ASP A 185 18.62 10.81 14.24
CA ASP A 185 19.55 11.88 14.62
C ASP A 185 19.99 12.71 13.40
N ARG A 186 20.15 12.08 12.22
CA ARG A 186 20.53 12.74 10.96
C ARG A 186 19.52 13.78 10.47
N ILE A 187 18.24 13.61 10.78
CA ILE A 187 17.20 14.58 10.40
C ILE A 187 16.90 15.56 11.51
N LEU A 188 17.07 15.16 12.77
CA LEU A 188 16.82 16.01 13.92
C LEU A 188 17.94 17.03 14.15
N GLY A 189 19.20 16.65 13.95
CA GLY A 189 20.35 17.46 14.33
C GLY A 189 20.33 17.75 15.84
N TRP A 190 20.22 19.02 16.23
CA TRP A 190 20.13 19.44 17.63
C TRP A 190 18.71 19.34 18.22
N ARG A 191 17.70 19.04 17.38
CA ARG A 191 16.30 19.00 17.77
C ARG A 191 15.95 17.70 18.49
N SER A 192 14.82 17.68 19.19
CA SER A 192 14.35 16.50 19.92
C SER A 192 13.17 15.84 19.20
N PRO A 193 13.05 14.50 19.19
CA PRO A 193 11.86 13.83 18.64
C PRO A 193 10.60 14.12 19.47
N ASN A 194 10.76 14.65 20.70
CA ASN A 194 9.68 14.78 21.67
C ASN A 194 8.80 16.03 21.49
N PHE A 195 8.73 16.57 20.28
CA PHE A 195 7.93 17.74 19.94
C PHE A 195 7.14 17.49 18.66
N VAL A 196 6.03 18.20 18.51
CA VAL A 196 5.27 18.19 17.25
C VAL A 196 6.00 19.05 16.23
N TYR A 197 6.20 18.51 15.03
CA TYR A 197 6.72 19.24 13.88
C TYR A 197 5.65 19.37 12.80
N LYS A 198 5.97 20.05 11.71
CA LYS A 198 5.23 19.98 10.45
C LYS A 198 6.18 19.66 9.31
N ALA A 199 5.69 19.04 8.25
CA ALA A 199 6.51 18.75 7.08
C ALA A 199 6.85 20.05 6.33
N TYR A 200 8.06 20.11 5.76
CA TYR A 200 8.51 21.25 4.97
C TYR A 200 7.57 21.52 3.78
N GLY A 201 7.17 22.77 3.59
CA GLY A 201 6.26 23.15 2.49
C GLY A 201 4.83 22.60 2.61
N SER A 202 4.44 22.08 3.78
CA SER A 202 3.14 21.44 4.03
C SER A 202 2.55 21.87 5.38
N LYS A 203 1.26 21.57 5.60
CA LYS A 203 0.54 21.81 6.86
C LYS A 203 0.43 20.54 7.71
N ILE A 204 0.69 19.36 7.13
CA ILE A 204 0.61 18.10 7.83
C ILE A 204 1.59 18.08 9.01
N ARG A 205 1.13 17.62 10.17
CA ARG A 205 1.96 17.51 11.37
C ARG A 205 2.83 16.26 11.29
N VAL A 206 4.01 16.31 11.87
CA VAL A 206 4.94 15.18 11.90
C VAL A 206 5.28 14.87 13.36
N LEU A 207 5.00 13.63 13.74
CA LEU A 207 5.34 13.04 15.02
C LEU A 207 6.54 12.12 14.82
N LEU A 208 7.59 12.33 15.62
CA LEU A 208 8.84 11.59 15.49
C LEU A 208 8.93 10.54 16.59
N ARG A 209 9.13 9.28 16.19
CA ARG A 209 9.42 8.17 17.08
C ARG A 209 10.63 8.52 17.94
N ASN A 210 10.51 8.29 19.25
CA ASN A 210 11.67 8.30 20.12
C ASN A 210 12.32 6.90 20.05
N TYR A 211 13.22 6.70 19.07
CA TYR A 211 13.80 5.37 18.83
C TYR A 211 14.47 4.80 20.07
N ARG A 212 15.18 5.61 20.87
CA ARG A 212 15.91 5.11 22.04
C ARG A 212 14.95 4.46 23.04
N LEU A 213 13.90 5.19 23.43
CA LEU A 213 12.90 4.68 24.37
C LEU A 213 12.09 3.53 23.78
N SER A 214 11.85 3.53 22.47
CA SER A 214 11.12 2.46 21.80
C SER A 214 11.95 1.17 21.70
N ASP A 215 13.22 1.29 21.28
CA ASP A 215 14.18 0.19 21.14
C ASP A 215 14.56 -0.42 22.49
N ASP A 216 14.52 0.36 23.58
CA ASP A 216 14.72 -0.16 24.93
C ASP A 216 13.68 -1.24 25.30
N ILE A 217 12.44 -1.12 24.79
CA ILE A 217 11.40 -2.16 24.89
C ILE A 217 11.55 -3.19 23.77
N GLY A 218 11.68 -2.74 22.51
CA GLY A 218 11.63 -3.62 21.34
C GLY A 218 12.85 -4.53 21.14
N PHE A 219 14.04 -4.09 21.56
CA PHE A 219 15.32 -4.79 21.27
C PHE A 219 16.17 -5.05 22.51
N ARG A 220 16.06 -4.25 23.58
CA ARG A 220 16.93 -4.39 24.78
C ARG A 220 16.25 -5.00 26.00
N PHE A 221 14.94 -5.29 25.95
CA PHE A 221 14.18 -5.72 27.13
C PHE A 221 14.79 -6.94 27.83
N ALA A 222 15.24 -7.93 27.07
CA ALA A 222 15.88 -9.15 27.58
C ALA A 222 17.43 -9.11 27.56
N SER A 223 18.05 -7.96 27.25
CA SER A 223 19.50 -7.84 27.12
C SER A 223 20.18 -7.74 28.49
N THR A 224 20.62 -8.87 29.03
CA THR A 224 21.27 -8.97 30.36
C THR A 224 22.61 -8.24 30.47
N HIS A 225 23.22 -7.88 29.35
CA HIS A 225 24.48 -7.14 29.28
C HIS A 225 24.29 -5.62 29.22
N TRP A 226 23.06 -5.15 29.00
CA TRP A 226 22.74 -3.73 29.03
C TRP A 226 22.76 -3.23 30.48
N ASP A 227 23.44 -2.11 30.72
CA ASP A 227 23.67 -1.54 32.06
C ASP A 227 22.37 -1.09 32.77
N GLN A 228 21.27 -0.96 32.03
CA GLN A 228 19.95 -0.66 32.61
C GLN A 228 19.08 -1.90 32.85
N TRP A 229 19.53 -3.11 32.48
CA TRP A 229 18.79 -4.34 32.71
C TRP A 229 18.72 -4.70 34.22
N PRO A 230 17.59 -5.24 34.72
CA PRO A 230 16.33 -5.51 34.01
C PRO A 230 15.52 -4.23 33.78
N LEU A 231 14.80 -4.18 32.65
CA LEU A 231 13.87 -3.09 32.37
C LEU A 231 12.53 -3.34 33.09
N THR A 232 12.21 -2.51 34.08
CA THR A 232 10.96 -2.60 34.86
C THR A 232 10.03 -1.43 34.53
N ALA A 233 8.72 -1.64 34.70
CA ALA A 233 7.70 -0.63 34.35
C ALA A 233 7.85 0.67 35.15
N ASP A 234 8.22 0.59 36.43
CA ASP A 234 8.43 1.73 37.32
C ASP A 234 9.68 2.53 36.91
N LYS A 235 10.78 1.84 36.57
CA LYS A 235 12.00 2.44 36.04
C LYS A 235 11.71 3.17 34.72
N TYR A 236 11.01 2.50 33.80
CA TYR A 236 10.68 3.07 32.51
C TYR A 236 9.72 4.27 32.64
N ALA A 237 8.70 4.19 33.49
CA ALA A 237 7.81 5.31 33.78
C ALA A 237 8.57 6.52 34.37
N ALA A 238 9.57 6.28 35.21
CA ALA A 238 10.43 7.34 35.71
C ALA A 238 11.24 8.00 34.57
N TRP A 239 11.78 7.23 33.62
CA TRP A 239 12.46 7.80 32.45
C TRP A 239 11.54 8.66 31.61
N LEU A 240 10.31 8.19 31.33
CA LEU A 240 9.30 8.97 30.62
C LEU A 240 9.00 10.28 31.34
N ALA A 241 8.85 10.24 32.67
CA ALA A 241 8.53 11.43 33.47
C ALA A 241 9.64 12.48 33.48
N HIS A 242 10.90 12.07 33.32
CA HIS A 242 12.06 12.98 33.26
C HIS A 242 12.45 13.33 31.82
N THR A 243 11.74 12.80 30.82
CA THR A 243 11.98 13.11 29.41
C THR A 243 11.37 14.46 29.05
N TYR A 244 12.21 15.39 28.58
CA TYR A 244 11.77 16.73 28.18
C TYR A 244 11.07 16.71 26.81
N GLY A 245 9.93 17.40 26.72
CA GLY A 245 9.17 17.53 25.48
C GLY A 245 7.68 17.79 25.68
N GLN A 246 6.97 17.91 24.56
CA GLN A 246 5.51 17.97 24.49
C GLN A 246 4.90 16.58 24.38
N ILE A 247 5.57 15.67 23.67
CA ILE A 247 5.07 14.36 23.30
C ILE A 247 6.21 13.34 23.33
N ILE A 248 5.94 12.10 23.70
CA ILE A 248 6.88 10.98 23.61
C ILE A 248 6.19 9.90 22.79
N VAL A 249 6.67 9.69 21.56
CA VAL A 249 6.11 8.70 20.64
C VAL A 249 6.88 7.39 20.82
N LEU A 250 6.19 6.41 21.42
CA LEU A 250 6.66 5.04 21.56
C LEU A 250 6.02 4.22 20.45
N PHE A 251 6.81 3.83 19.46
CA PHE A 251 6.36 3.08 18.29
C PHE A 251 7.18 1.79 18.17
N MET A 252 6.52 0.64 18.14
CA MET A 252 7.17 -0.68 18.11
C MET A 252 6.28 -1.73 17.44
N ASP A 253 6.89 -2.83 17.01
CA ASP A 253 6.17 -4.02 16.57
C ASP A 253 5.31 -4.56 17.72
N TYR A 254 4.08 -4.91 17.42
CA TYR A 254 3.19 -5.50 18.42
C TYR A 254 3.67 -6.89 18.85
N GLU A 255 4.33 -7.59 17.94
CA GLU A 255 5.00 -8.88 18.08
C GLU A 255 6.09 -8.84 19.18
N THR A 256 6.54 -7.64 19.59
CA THR A 256 7.35 -7.45 20.80
C THR A 256 6.75 -8.16 22.02
N PHE A 257 5.41 -8.14 22.14
CA PHE A 257 4.67 -8.65 23.29
C PHE A 257 4.17 -10.08 23.07
N GLY A 258 5.07 -11.06 23.09
CA GLY A 258 4.72 -12.49 23.09
C GLY A 258 5.34 -13.30 21.96
N GLU A 259 5.88 -12.66 20.91
CA GLU A 259 6.58 -13.35 19.81
C GLU A 259 8.09 -13.06 19.84
N HIS A 260 8.52 -11.79 19.78
CA HIS A 260 9.94 -11.43 19.90
C HIS A 260 10.46 -11.77 21.29
N TYR A 261 9.65 -11.44 22.30
CA TYR A 261 9.88 -11.85 23.68
C TYR A 261 8.73 -12.74 24.15
N TRP A 262 9.08 -13.95 24.56
CA TRP A 262 8.11 -14.91 25.09
C TRP A 262 7.58 -14.46 26.45
N ALA A 263 6.42 -14.95 26.86
CA ALA A 263 5.75 -14.56 28.11
C ALA A 263 6.66 -14.71 29.35
N GLU A 264 7.54 -15.71 29.34
CA GLU A 264 8.51 -16.05 30.40
C GLU A 264 9.54 -14.94 30.63
N SER A 265 9.85 -14.12 29.61
CA SER A 265 10.72 -12.95 29.75
C SER A 265 10.16 -11.90 30.71
N GLY A 266 8.85 -11.94 30.98
CA GLY A 266 8.14 -10.93 31.75
C GLY A 266 7.59 -9.77 30.91
N ILE A 267 7.75 -9.76 29.59
CA ILE A 267 7.29 -8.66 28.71
C ILE A 267 5.78 -8.38 28.84
N LEU A 268 4.95 -9.42 28.97
CA LEU A 268 3.51 -9.27 29.16
C LEU A 268 3.16 -8.70 30.55
N LYS A 269 3.97 -9.02 31.57
CA LYS A 269 3.83 -8.42 32.91
C LYS A 269 4.25 -6.95 32.90
N PHE A 270 5.30 -6.63 32.15
CA PHE A 270 5.73 -5.26 31.91
C PHE A 270 4.62 -4.45 31.23
N LEU A 271 4.05 -4.94 30.12
CA LEU A 271 2.95 -4.28 29.40
C LEU A 271 1.75 -4.02 30.30
N ARG A 272 1.39 -5.00 31.14
CA ARG A 272 0.30 -4.87 32.10
C ARG A 272 0.55 -3.82 33.18
N SER A 273 1.81 -3.67 33.61
CA SER A 273 2.18 -2.78 34.72
C SER A 273 2.47 -1.35 34.25
N LEU A 274 2.93 -1.17 33.01
CA LEU A 274 3.35 0.11 32.47
C LEU A 274 2.29 1.22 32.59
N PRO A 275 1.00 1.00 32.21
CA PRO A 275 -0.03 2.01 32.37
C PRO A 275 -0.21 2.46 33.82
N MET A 276 -0.11 1.52 34.76
CA MET A 276 -0.23 1.79 36.19
C MET A 276 0.93 2.64 36.71
N GLU A 277 2.15 2.33 36.31
CA GLU A 277 3.35 3.06 36.73
C GLU A 277 3.39 4.47 36.14
N VAL A 278 3.03 4.64 34.85
CA VAL A 278 2.91 5.95 34.21
C VAL A 278 1.81 6.79 34.89
N HIS A 279 0.71 6.17 35.31
CA HIS A 279 -0.39 6.87 35.96
C HIS A 279 0.02 7.52 37.30
N LYS A 280 1.04 7.00 38.00
CA LYS A 280 1.57 7.60 39.24
C LYS A 280 2.22 8.97 39.02
N TRP A 281 2.72 9.25 37.82
CA TRP A 281 3.40 10.50 37.51
C TRP A 281 2.42 11.61 37.14
N GLY A 282 2.36 12.66 37.95
CA GLY A 282 1.43 13.78 37.76
C GLY A 282 1.69 14.59 36.48
N ASN A 283 2.89 14.54 35.94
CA ASN A 283 3.32 15.28 34.75
C ASN A 283 3.17 14.52 33.42
N LEU A 284 2.76 13.25 33.44
CA LEU A 284 2.52 12.43 32.25
C LEU A 284 1.02 12.24 31.98
N SER A 285 0.66 12.16 30.69
CA SER A 285 -0.68 11.77 30.22
C SER A 285 -0.55 10.82 29.03
N TRP A 286 -1.44 9.82 28.93
CA TRP A 286 -1.58 9.04 27.70
C TRP A 286 -2.42 9.82 26.69
N SER A 287 -2.00 9.83 25.44
CA SER A 287 -2.73 10.47 24.35
C SER A 287 -2.65 9.62 23.08
N MET A 288 -3.71 9.66 22.30
CA MET A 288 -3.66 9.19 20.92
C MET A 288 -2.91 10.23 20.06
N PRO A 289 -2.15 9.81 19.02
CA PRO A 289 -1.51 10.72 18.07
C PRO A 289 -2.40 11.87 17.58
N SER A 290 -3.65 11.59 17.20
CA SER A 290 -4.59 12.62 16.75
C SER A 290 -4.93 13.67 17.82
N GLU A 291 -5.01 13.27 19.08
CA GLU A 291 -5.23 14.17 20.21
C GLU A 291 -3.99 15.02 20.50
N ALA A 292 -2.81 14.40 20.42
CA ALA A 292 -1.55 15.08 20.71
C ALA A 292 -1.26 16.21 19.71
N VAL A 293 -1.52 15.99 18.41
CA VAL A 293 -1.31 17.03 17.39
C VAL A 293 -2.32 18.17 17.43
N GLN A 294 -3.50 17.95 18.04
CA GLN A 294 -4.48 19.01 18.29
C GLN A 294 -4.10 19.85 19.52
N LYS A 295 -3.50 19.23 20.54
CA LYS A 295 -3.08 19.88 21.78
C LYS A 295 -1.84 20.75 21.61
N HIS A 296 -0.92 20.35 20.72
CA HIS A 296 0.39 21.01 20.57
C HIS A 296 0.57 21.66 19.19
N ALA A 297 1.00 22.92 19.19
CA ALA A 297 1.43 23.60 17.97
C ALA A 297 2.81 23.08 17.52
N PRO A 298 3.11 23.08 16.21
CA PRO A 298 4.42 22.64 15.73
C PRO A 298 5.50 23.58 16.24
N CYS A 299 6.61 23.04 16.72
CA CYS A 299 7.75 23.84 17.14
C CYS A 299 8.73 24.15 15.98
N GLY A 300 8.57 23.50 14.83
CA GLY A 300 9.41 23.70 13.65
C GLY A 300 9.03 22.83 12.46
N GLU A 301 9.87 22.87 11.43
CA GLU A 301 9.71 22.12 10.18
C GLU A 301 10.74 21.00 10.05
N ILE A 302 10.32 19.83 9.60
CA ILE A 302 11.21 18.73 9.20
C ILE A 302 11.25 18.68 7.67
N SER A 303 12.45 18.69 7.10
CA SER A 303 12.68 18.51 5.67
C SER A 303 13.58 17.30 5.47
N VAL A 304 13.10 16.36 4.66
CA VAL A 304 13.82 15.17 4.24
C VAL A 304 13.64 15.02 2.74
N PRO A 305 14.68 15.28 1.93
CA PRO A 305 14.58 15.14 0.49
C PRO A 305 14.49 13.64 0.11
N PRO A 306 13.89 13.29 -1.05
CA PRO A 306 13.59 11.91 -1.42
C PRO A 306 14.80 10.95 -1.38
N GLU A 307 15.98 11.41 -1.79
CA GLU A 307 17.21 10.62 -1.78
C GLU A 307 17.74 10.31 -0.37
N LYS A 308 17.19 10.96 0.65
CA LYS A 308 17.50 10.75 2.07
C LYS A 308 16.32 10.19 2.84
N THR A 309 15.38 9.54 2.16
CA THR A 309 14.20 8.92 2.77
C THR A 309 14.58 8.21 4.07
N VAL A 310 13.81 8.49 5.12
CA VAL A 310 14.01 7.94 6.45
C VAL A 310 13.10 6.74 6.63
N SER A 311 13.57 5.77 7.40
CA SER A 311 12.78 4.66 7.93
C SER A 311 13.20 4.41 9.38
N TRP A 312 12.38 3.69 10.13
CA TRP A 312 12.75 3.21 11.47
C TRP A 312 13.67 1.98 11.48
N ALA A 313 13.88 1.33 10.33
CA ALA A 313 14.65 0.11 10.26
C ALA A 313 16.15 0.35 10.38
N ASP A 314 16.82 -0.65 10.96
CA ASP A 314 18.26 -0.74 11.13
C ASP A 314 18.92 0.47 11.82
N VAL A 315 20.24 0.38 11.99
CA VAL A 315 21.05 1.45 12.57
C VAL A 315 21.04 2.70 11.68
N GLU A 316 21.02 2.53 10.36
CA GLU A 316 21.10 3.61 9.38
C GLU A 316 19.82 4.47 9.30
N ARG A 317 18.66 3.91 9.70
CA ARG A 317 17.35 4.60 9.69
C ARG A 317 17.02 5.20 8.33
N ASP A 318 17.19 4.38 7.31
CA ASP A 318 17.00 4.71 5.89
C ASP A 318 16.47 3.49 5.12
N THR A 319 16.44 3.56 3.79
CA THR A 319 15.89 2.48 2.95
C THR A 319 16.82 1.27 2.80
N SER A 320 17.96 1.23 3.48
CA SER A 320 19.00 0.22 3.26
C SER A 320 18.56 -1.21 3.63
N ALA A 321 17.61 -1.36 4.55
CA ALA A 321 17.03 -2.67 4.89
C ALA A 321 16.37 -3.36 3.68
N TRP A 322 15.88 -2.59 2.70
CA TRP A 322 15.19 -3.12 1.51
C TRP A 322 15.86 -2.82 0.17
N LEU A 323 16.75 -1.82 0.09
CA LEU A 323 17.30 -1.32 -1.19
C LEU A 323 18.83 -1.11 -1.14
N SER A 324 19.57 -1.83 -0.30
CA SER A 324 21.02 -1.63 -0.15
C SER A 324 21.90 -2.46 -1.08
N ASN A 325 21.36 -3.50 -1.72
CA ASN A 325 22.13 -4.43 -2.52
C ASN A 325 21.52 -4.68 -3.92
N PRO A 326 22.30 -5.23 -4.89
CA PRO A 326 21.83 -5.43 -6.26
C PRO A 326 20.61 -6.35 -6.40
N GLN A 327 20.46 -7.37 -5.53
CA GLN A 327 19.35 -8.33 -5.58
C GLN A 327 18.03 -7.64 -5.21
N GLN A 328 18.06 -6.92 -4.09
CA GLN A 328 16.97 -6.06 -3.63
C GLN A 328 16.54 -5.04 -4.69
N ASN A 329 17.50 -4.31 -5.26
CA ASN A 329 17.22 -3.32 -6.30
C ASN A 329 16.64 -3.96 -7.58
N ALA A 330 17.16 -5.11 -8.00
CA ALA A 330 16.62 -5.83 -9.16
C ALA A 330 15.18 -6.30 -8.92
N ALA A 331 14.90 -6.87 -7.75
CA ALA A 331 13.57 -7.32 -7.34
C ALA A 331 12.57 -6.16 -7.31
N PHE A 332 12.92 -5.04 -6.66
CA PHE A 332 12.08 -3.85 -6.55
C PHE A 332 11.80 -3.20 -7.91
N ASN A 333 12.81 -3.08 -8.77
CA ASN A 333 12.61 -2.51 -10.11
C ASN A 333 11.71 -3.41 -10.96
N MET A 334 11.94 -4.72 -10.93
CA MET A 334 11.17 -5.67 -11.73
C MET A 334 9.68 -5.68 -11.34
N ILE A 335 9.33 -5.71 -10.05
CA ILE A 335 7.91 -5.71 -9.65
C ILE A 335 7.19 -4.40 -10.05
N ASN A 336 7.90 -3.27 -10.02
CA ASN A 336 7.35 -1.98 -10.46
C ASN A 336 7.15 -1.94 -11.98
N GLU A 337 8.10 -2.46 -12.76
CA GLU A 337 7.97 -2.58 -14.22
C GLU A 337 6.84 -3.52 -14.63
N VAL A 338 6.70 -4.67 -13.96
CA VAL A 338 5.58 -5.62 -14.15
C VAL A 338 4.24 -4.93 -13.90
N GLY A 339 4.19 -4.01 -12.93
CA GLY A 339 3.01 -3.23 -12.61
C GLY A 339 2.42 -2.45 -13.78
N LEU A 340 3.26 -1.96 -14.70
CA LEU A 340 2.80 -1.25 -15.90
C LEU A 340 1.91 -2.14 -16.78
N PHE A 341 2.30 -3.41 -16.95
CA PHE A 341 1.51 -4.39 -17.70
C PHE A 341 0.26 -4.81 -16.94
N VAL A 342 0.38 -5.06 -15.64
CA VAL A 342 -0.74 -5.52 -14.80
C VAL A 342 -1.87 -4.47 -14.79
N LYS A 343 -1.53 -3.19 -14.65
CA LYS A 343 -2.48 -2.08 -14.72
C LYS A 343 -3.15 -1.98 -16.10
N GLU A 344 -2.40 -2.18 -17.19
CA GLU A 344 -2.96 -2.18 -18.55
C GLU A 344 -3.92 -3.37 -18.78
N LEU A 345 -3.58 -4.55 -18.25
CA LEU A 345 -4.43 -5.75 -18.32
C LEU A 345 -5.76 -5.57 -17.58
N ASN A 346 -5.76 -4.79 -16.49
CA ASN A 346 -6.92 -4.50 -15.66
C ASN A 346 -7.70 -5.78 -15.25
N ASP A 347 -6.96 -6.85 -14.96
CA ASP A 347 -7.48 -8.13 -14.47
C ASP A 347 -7.37 -8.15 -12.95
N ALA A 348 -8.49 -8.35 -12.26
CA ALA A 348 -8.55 -8.25 -10.80
C ALA A 348 -7.70 -9.31 -10.09
N ASP A 349 -7.59 -10.53 -10.64
CA ASP A 349 -6.79 -11.60 -10.05
C ASP A 349 -5.29 -11.29 -10.21
N LEU A 350 -4.88 -10.78 -11.37
CA LEU A 350 -3.48 -10.37 -11.60
C LEU A 350 -3.10 -9.15 -10.77
N ILE A 351 -3.96 -8.13 -10.68
CA ILE A 351 -3.76 -6.96 -9.82
C ILE A 351 -3.59 -7.40 -8.37
N LYS A 352 -4.46 -8.32 -7.91
CA LYS A 352 -4.37 -8.88 -6.56
C LYS A 352 -2.99 -9.50 -6.34
N VAL A 353 -2.59 -10.48 -7.15
CA VAL A 353 -1.29 -11.17 -7.00
C VAL A 353 -0.12 -10.20 -7.04
N TRP A 354 -0.10 -9.28 -8.00
CA TRP A 354 0.94 -8.25 -8.12
C TRP A 354 1.08 -7.43 -6.83
N ARG A 355 -0.02 -7.01 -6.23
CA ARG A 355 -0.02 -6.22 -4.99
C ARG A 355 0.53 -6.97 -3.78
N TYR A 356 0.20 -8.25 -3.60
CA TYR A 356 0.81 -9.03 -2.51
C TYR A 356 2.32 -9.20 -2.71
N LEU A 357 2.78 -9.34 -3.95
CA LEU A 357 4.21 -9.45 -4.26
C LEU A 357 4.99 -8.15 -3.98
N GLN A 358 4.32 -7.04 -3.64
CA GLN A 358 4.98 -5.77 -3.28
C GLN A 358 5.28 -5.60 -1.78
N ALA A 359 4.88 -6.55 -0.93
CA ALA A 359 5.12 -6.46 0.52
C ALA A 359 6.61 -6.22 0.82
N SER A 360 6.91 -5.31 1.75
CA SER A 360 8.27 -4.91 2.11
C SER A 360 9.12 -6.10 2.55
N ASP A 361 8.50 -7.06 3.23
CA ASP A 361 9.10 -8.28 3.78
C ASP A 361 9.90 -9.07 2.74
N HIS A 362 9.40 -9.14 1.50
CA HIS A 362 10.07 -9.89 0.44
C HIS A 362 11.47 -9.32 0.16
N PHE A 363 11.64 -8.00 0.18
CA PHE A 363 12.94 -7.36 0.00
C PHE A 363 13.78 -7.43 1.29
N TYR A 364 13.13 -7.37 2.45
CA TYR A 364 13.77 -7.50 3.76
C TYR A 364 14.48 -8.85 3.92
N TYR A 365 13.86 -9.93 3.43
CA TYR A 365 14.46 -11.27 3.43
C TYR A 365 15.67 -11.43 2.49
N MET A 366 15.90 -10.47 1.59
CA MET A 366 17.04 -10.45 0.66
C MET A 366 18.21 -9.61 1.18
N TYR A 367 18.17 -9.18 2.44
CA TYR A 367 19.26 -8.42 3.05
C TYR A 367 20.49 -9.28 3.26
N THR A 368 21.67 -8.75 2.92
CA THR A 368 22.92 -9.52 2.89
C THR A 368 24.01 -8.98 3.82
N ARG A 369 23.77 -7.87 4.51
CA ARG A 369 24.78 -7.32 5.42
C ARG A 369 24.75 -8.10 6.74
N GLY A 370 25.93 -8.44 7.25
CA GLY A 370 26.07 -9.05 8.57
C GLY A 370 26.01 -8.04 9.71
N GLY A 371 26.43 -8.46 10.90
CA GLY A 371 26.39 -7.63 12.11
C GLY A 371 25.06 -7.72 12.84
N GLU A 372 24.79 -6.80 13.76
CA GLU A 372 23.54 -6.78 14.52
C GLU A 372 22.29 -6.71 13.62
N PRO A 373 22.24 -5.87 12.56
CA PRO A 373 21.15 -5.92 11.58
C PRO A 373 20.99 -7.30 10.96
N GLY A 374 22.07 -7.91 10.47
CA GLY A 374 22.02 -9.24 9.84
C GLY A 374 21.41 -10.32 10.75
N ILE A 375 21.73 -10.31 12.05
CA ILE A 375 21.15 -11.28 13.01
C ILE A 375 19.64 -11.10 13.15
N VAL A 376 19.16 -9.84 13.16
CA VAL A 376 17.73 -9.54 13.20
C VAL A 376 17.07 -9.98 11.89
N HIS A 377 17.66 -9.67 10.74
CA HIS A 377 17.14 -10.13 9.45
C HIS A 377 17.04 -11.66 9.36
N ASP A 378 18.07 -12.38 9.81
CA ASP A 378 18.11 -13.85 9.78
C ASP A 378 17.05 -14.49 10.70
N SER A 379 16.74 -13.87 11.85
CA SER A 379 15.74 -14.43 12.78
C SER A 379 14.31 -14.37 12.26
N PHE A 380 14.01 -13.42 11.37
CA PHE A 380 12.70 -13.24 10.74
C PHE A 380 12.60 -13.89 9.34
N ASN A 381 13.71 -14.38 8.79
CA ASN A 381 13.77 -14.92 7.45
C ASN A 381 13.16 -16.33 7.38
N PRO A 382 12.10 -16.59 6.59
CA PRO A 382 11.53 -17.93 6.43
C PRO A 382 12.33 -18.82 5.47
N TYR A 383 13.43 -18.29 4.89
CA TYR A 383 14.33 -18.99 3.97
C TYR A 383 15.66 -19.32 4.66
N ASP A 384 16.39 -20.30 4.13
CA ASP A 384 17.66 -20.72 4.73
C ASP A 384 18.79 -19.70 4.45
N SER A 385 18.59 -18.80 3.49
CA SER A 385 19.51 -17.70 3.21
C SER A 385 18.84 -16.56 2.41
N PRO A 386 19.40 -15.34 2.42
CA PRO A 386 18.94 -14.24 1.57
C PRO A 386 18.98 -14.56 0.07
N MET A 387 19.93 -15.41 -0.36
CA MET A 387 20.01 -15.86 -1.74
C MET A 387 18.80 -16.72 -2.13
N GLU A 388 18.34 -17.59 -1.24
CA GLU A 388 17.17 -18.42 -1.49
C GLU A 388 15.88 -17.60 -1.54
N ALA A 389 15.75 -16.59 -0.66
CA ALA A 389 14.66 -15.63 -0.71
C ALA A 389 14.60 -14.93 -2.09
N PHE A 390 15.74 -14.46 -2.58
CA PHE A 390 15.85 -13.84 -3.90
C PHE A 390 15.50 -14.79 -5.04
N ILE A 391 16.06 -16.01 -5.06
CA ILE A 391 15.78 -17.02 -6.10
C ILE A 391 14.29 -17.36 -6.14
N THR A 392 13.67 -17.55 -4.97
CA THR A 392 12.24 -17.87 -4.87
C THR A 392 11.39 -16.72 -5.41
N TYR A 393 11.64 -15.48 -4.95
CA TYR A 393 10.88 -14.31 -5.36
C TYR A 393 11.03 -14.01 -6.86
N ILE A 394 12.25 -14.01 -7.38
CA ILE A 394 12.51 -13.77 -8.81
C ILE A 394 11.93 -14.88 -9.68
N GLY A 395 11.99 -16.14 -9.23
CA GLY A 395 11.34 -17.24 -9.93
C GLY A 395 9.84 -17.02 -10.11
N ILE A 396 9.15 -16.59 -9.04
CA ILE A 396 7.73 -16.24 -9.09
C ILE A 396 7.48 -15.01 -9.97
N LEU A 397 8.29 -13.95 -9.83
CA LEU A 397 8.13 -12.74 -10.66
C LEU A 397 8.32 -13.00 -12.15
N LEU A 398 9.28 -13.86 -12.53
CA LEU A 398 9.51 -14.20 -13.93
C LEU A 398 8.35 -15.01 -14.52
N ASP A 399 7.82 -15.99 -13.79
CA ASP A 399 6.61 -16.71 -14.22
C ASP A 399 5.40 -15.78 -14.30
N PHE A 400 5.21 -14.91 -13.30
CA PHE A 400 4.12 -13.95 -13.27
C PHE A 400 4.20 -12.92 -14.41
N GLU A 401 5.39 -12.37 -14.67
CA GLU A 401 5.62 -11.45 -15.79
C GLU A 401 5.35 -12.16 -17.13
N ALA A 402 5.85 -13.38 -17.32
CA ALA A 402 5.63 -14.15 -18.53
C ALA A 402 4.14 -14.39 -18.78
N ARG A 403 3.37 -14.70 -17.72
CA ARG A 403 1.90 -14.83 -17.79
C ARG A 403 1.24 -13.52 -18.16
N CYS A 404 1.60 -12.41 -17.51
CA CYS A 404 1.07 -11.09 -17.84
C CYS A 404 1.35 -10.74 -19.31
N LYS A 405 2.58 -10.94 -19.80
CA LYS A 405 2.94 -10.75 -21.21
C LYS A 405 2.11 -11.66 -22.11
N SER A 406 1.92 -12.93 -21.74
CA SER A 406 1.06 -13.86 -22.50
C SER A 406 -0.38 -13.35 -22.63
N GLU A 407 -0.92 -12.71 -21.60
CA GLU A 407 -2.25 -12.10 -21.65
C GLU A 407 -2.32 -10.98 -22.70
N THR A 408 -1.25 -10.19 -22.85
CA THR A 408 -1.22 -9.09 -23.83
C THR A 408 -1.25 -9.57 -25.28
N TYR A 409 -0.81 -10.81 -25.55
CA TYR A 409 -0.85 -11.40 -26.89
C TYR A 409 -2.21 -11.99 -27.27
N LYS A 410 -3.14 -12.12 -26.30
CA LYS A 410 -4.45 -12.71 -26.56
C LYS A 410 -5.32 -11.79 -27.43
N PRO A 411 -6.07 -12.33 -28.41
CA PRO A 411 -6.94 -11.52 -29.26
C PRO A 411 -7.96 -10.71 -28.44
N SER A 412 -8.61 -11.32 -27.45
CA SER A 412 -9.54 -10.62 -26.54
C SER A 412 -8.94 -9.40 -25.84
N PHE A 413 -7.68 -9.46 -25.41
CA PHE A 413 -7.00 -8.29 -24.83
C PHE A 413 -6.80 -7.20 -25.89
N ARG A 414 -6.34 -7.56 -27.10
CA ARG A 414 -6.22 -6.59 -28.20
C ARG A 414 -7.55 -5.91 -28.50
N HIS A 415 -8.65 -6.66 -28.54
CA HIS A 415 -9.98 -6.10 -28.75
C HIS A 415 -10.42 -5.15 -27.61
N ARG A 416 -10.22 -5.55 -26.34
CA ARG A 416 -10.49 -4.69 -25.17
C ARG A 416 -9.67 -3.40 -25.22
N ARG A 417 -8.39 -3.50 -25.61
CA ARG A 417 -7.48 -2.37 -25.75
C ARG A 417 -7.99 -1.37 -26.79
N LEU A 418 -8.62 -1.79 -27.89
CA LEU A 418 -9.21 -0.88 -28.87
C LEU A 418 -10.44 -0.12 -28.36
N LEU A 419 -11.15 -0.68 -27.37
CA LEU A 419 -12.30 -0.06 -26.71
C LEU A 419 -11.92 0.79 -25.48
N ARG A 420 -10.63 0.91 -25.18
CA ARG A 420 -10.18 1.67 -23.99
C ARG A 420 -10.43 3.16 -24.14
N ARG A 421 -10.46 3.85 -23.00
CA ARG A 421 -10.36 5.31 -22.95
C ARG A 421 -8.88 5.73 -22.94
N VAL A 422 -8.51 6.69 -23.77
CA VAL A 422 -7.16 7.28 -23.82
C VAL A 422 -7.06 8.52 -22.93
N PRO A 423 -5.85 8.88 -22.48
CA PRO A 423 -5.62 10.12 -21.74
C PRO A 423 -6.15 11.38 -22.44
N ALA A 424 -6.55 12.39 -21.66
CA ALA A 424 -7.22 13.59 -22.18
C ALA A 424 -6.35 14.41 -23.16
N ASP A 425 -5.03 14.38 -23.01
CA ASP A 425 -4.06 15.01 -23.91
C ASP A 425 -3.96 14.29 -25.27
N ARG A 426 -4.42 13.03 -25.35
CA ARG A 426 -4.52 12.23 -26.57
C ARG A 426 -5.95 12.14 -27.12
N SER A 427 -6.92 12.81 -26.49
CA SER A 427 -8.30 12.86 -26.97
C SER A 427 -8.39 13.52 -28.35
N PHE A 428 -9.32 13.06 -29.18
CA PHE A 428 -9.66 13.76 -30.40
C PHE A 428 -10.45 15.02 -30.06
N ARG A 429 -10.01 16.18 -30.56
CA ARG A 429 -10.75 17.44 -30.43
C ARG A 429 -11.37 17.81 -31.76
N PHE A 430 -12.67 18.09 -31.75
CA PHE A 430 -13.40 18.51 -32.94
C PHE A 430 -13.24 20.01 -33.19
N PHE A 431 -13.15 20.42 -34.45
CA PHE A 431 -13.00 21.78 -34.93
C PHE A 431 -14.00 22.08 -36.03
N TYR A 432 -14.54 23.30 -36.07
CA TYR A 432 -15.35 23.77 -37.19
C TYR A 432 -14.48 24.08 -38.42
N MET A 433 -13.29 24.64 -38.16
CA MET A 433 -12.27 24.97 -39.14
C MET A 433 -10.92 25.18 -38.45
N PHE A 434 -9.87 25.51 -39.21
CA PHE A 434 -8.55 25.77 -38.65
C PHE A 434 -8.61 26.80 -37.51
N ALA A 435 -8.01 26.46 -36.36
CA ALA A 435 -7.99 27.28 -35.15
C ALA A 435 -9.37 27.63 -34.54
N SER A 436 -10.44 26.88 -34.87
CA SER A 436 -11.78 27.06 -34.31
C SER A 436 -12.30 25.77 -33.66
N PRO A 437 -11.94 25.49 -32.38
CA PRO A 437 -12.34 24.27 -31.70
C PRO A 437 -13.83 24.30 -31.32
N THR A 438 -14.43 23.13 -31.24
CA THR A 438 -15.73 22.90 -30.59
C THR A 438 -15.52 22.62 -29.10
N ASN A 439 -16.61 22.48 -28.35
CA ASN A 439 -16.59 21.99 -26.97
C ASN A 439 -16.61 20.46 -26.86
N LEU A 440 -16.56 19.74 -27.98
CA LEU A 440 -16.61 18.28 -28.02
C LEU A 440 -15.22 17.69 -28.20
N SER A 441 -14.93 16.67 -27.39
CA SER A 441 -13.76 15.82 -27.50
C SER A 441 -14.14 14.37 -27.30
N ALA A 442 -13.31 13.46 -27.80
CA ALA A 442 -13.50 12.03 -27.65
C ALA A 442 -12.21 11.35 -27.19
N SER A 443 -12.31 10.63 -26.08
CA SER A 443 -11.22 9.83 -25.51
C SER A 443 -11.43 8.33 -25.72
N SER A 444 -12.52 7.87 -26.33
CA SER A 444 -12.72 6.47 -26.69
C SER A 444 -13.50 6.36 -28.00
N LEU A 445 -13.62 5.15 -28.55
CA LEU A 445 -14.47 4.91 -29.72
C LEU A 445 -15.95 5.20 -29.40
N GLU A 446 -16.42 4.88 -28.20
CA GLU A 446 -17.77 5.20 -27.73
C GLU A 446 -18.01 6.72 -27.68
N GLU A 447 -17.10 7.47 -27.05
CA GLU A 447 -17.21 8.94 -27.00
C GLU A 447 -17.09 9.57 -28.38
N PHE A 448 -16.25 9.00 -29.25
CA PHE A 448 -16.10 9.46 -30.63
C PHE A 448 -17.40 9.26 -31.41
N CYS A 449 -18.02 8.08 -31.26
CA CYS A 449 -19.32 7.78 -31.84
C CYS A 449 -20.41 8.75 -31.33
N GLU A 450 -20.47 9.00 -30.02
CA GLU A 450 -21.40 9.97 -29.45
C GLU A 450 -21.16 11.41 -29.93
N ALA A 451 -19.90 11.82 -30.02
CA ALA A 451 -19.53 13.13 -30.51
C ALA A 451 -19.93 13.32 -31.99
N LEU A 452 -19.76 12.30 -32.84
CA LEU A 452 -20.21 12.32 -34.23
C LEU A 452 -21.73 12.54 -34.37
N ARG A 453 -22.54 12.04 -33.43
CA ARG A 453 -24.00 12.27 -33.42
C ARG A 453 -24.38 13.70 -33.04
N LYS A 454 -23.53 14.40 -32.29
CA LYS A 454 -23.82 15.73 -31.69
C LYS A 454 -23.15 16.89 -32.42
N VAL A 455 -21.95 16.67 -32.98
CA VAL A 455 -21.14 17.72 -33.60
C VAL A 455 -21.75 18.18 -34.93
N SER A 456 -21.55 19.46 -35.27
CA SER A 456 -21.98 20.04 -36.54
C SER A 456 -21.47 19.25 -37.75
N ILE A 457 -22.25 19.22 -38.82
CA ILE A 457 -21.87 18.46 -40.01
C ILE A 457 -20.68 19.10 -40.74
N GLU A 458 -20.52 20.40 -40.59
CA GLU A 458 -19.37 21.17 -41.07
C GLU A 458 -18.07 20.69 -40.42
N SER A 459 -18.09 20.40 -39.12
CA SER A 459 -16.92 19.85 -38.40
C SER A 459 -16.56 18.44 -38.88
N ILE A 460 -17.57 17.59 -39.10
CA ILE A 460 -17.34 16.24 -39.64
C ILE A 460 -16.73 16.32 -41.04
N ALA A 461 -17.28 17.16 -41.91
CA ALA A 461 -16.77 17.37 -43.27
C ALA A 461 -15.34 17.95 -43.27
N PHE A 462 -15.02 18.85 -42.34
CA PHE A 462 -13.69 19.41 -42.18
C PHE A 462 -12.65 18.33 -41.84
N HIS A 463 -12.93 17.50 -40.84
CA HIS A 463 -12.00 16.47 -40.39
C HIS A 463 -11.88 15.30 -41.36
N ILE A 464 -12.99 14.86 -41.98
CA ILE A 464 -12.93 13.79 -42.98
C ILE A 464 -12.14 14.24 -44.21
N GLY A 465 -12.27 15.50 -44.65
CA GLY A 465 -11.53 16.02 -45.81
C GLY A 465 -10.02 16.05 -45.60
N ARG A 466 -9.57 16.16 -44.33
CA ARG A 466 -8.16 16.22 -43.94
C ARG A 466 -7.57 14.86 -43.53
N GLY A 467 -8.45 13.88 -43.34
CA GLY A 467 -8.10 12.58 -42.84
C GLY A 467 -7.70 12.57 -41.36
N ASP A 468 -8.27 13.48 -40.57
CA ASP A 468 -7.93 13.61 -39.15
C ASP A 468 -8.47 12.41 -38.34
N PHE A 469 -9.63 11.86 -38.72
CA PHE A 469 -10.27 10.75 -38.03
C PHE A 469 -9.47 9.44 -38.14
N GLU A 470 -9.12 9.01 -39.36
CA GLU A 470 -8.35 7.78 -39.55
C GLU A 470 -6.95 7.87 -38.92
N ARG A 471 -6.33 9.06 -38.91
CA ARG A 471 -5.03 9.27 -38.28
C ARG A 471 -5.11 9.10 -36.78
N TRP A 472 -6.12 9.68 -36.13
CA TRP A 472 -6.33 9.50 -34.69
C TRP A 472 -6.68 8.05 -34.35
N ILE A 473 -7.56 7.40 -35.12
CA ILE A 473 -7.96 6.02 -34.87
C ILE A 473 -6.78 5.04 -35.04
N SER A 474 -5.95 5.22 -36.06
CA SER A 474 -4.75 4.38 -36.25
C SER A 474 -3.66 4.70 -35.22
N SER A 475 -3.28 5.96 -35.06
CA SER A 475 -2.10 6.34 -34.28
C SER A 475 -2.34 6.43 -32.76
N VAL A 476 -3.58 6.66 -32.32
CA VAL A 476 -3.92 6.83 -30.91
C VAL A 476 -4.71 5.64 -30.36
N ILE A 477 -5.80 5.27 -31.03
CA ILE A 477 -6.59 4.10 -30.62
C ILE A 477 -5.85 2.79 -30.96
N GLY A 478 -5.23 2.73 -32.14
CA GLY A 478 -4.55 1.54 -32.64
C GLY A 478 -5.44 0.64 -33.50
N ASP A 479 -6.60 1.11 -33.96
CA ASP A 479 -7.53 0.32 -34.79
C ASP A 479 -7.32 0.58 -36.29
N ASP A 480 -6.27 -0.01 -36.85
CA ASP A 480 -5.95 0.15 -38.28
C ASP A 480 -7.07 -0.35 -39.20
N GLN A 481 -7.88 -1.32 -38.76
CA GLN A 481 -9.01 -1.81 -39.54
C GLN A 481 -10.11 -0.75 -39.63
N LEU A 482 -10.45 -0.10 -38.51
CA LEU A 482 -11.42 0.99 -38.51
C LEU A 482 -10.90 2.20 -39.28
N ALA A 483 -9.62 2.55 -39.11
CA ALA A 483 -8.98 3.63 -39.84
C ALA A 483 -9.02 3.42 -41.36
N ALA A 484 -8.72 2.21 -41.84
CA ALA A 484 -8.80 1.86 -43.25
C ALA A 484 -10.24 1.98 -43.79
N ARG A 485 -11.22 1.43 -43.07
CA ARG A 485 -12.65 1.51 -43.44
C ARG A 485 -13.15 2.97 -43.52
N ILE A 486 -12.67 3.86 -42.65
CA ILE A 486 -12.99 5.30 -42.70
C ILE A 486 -12.28 5.97 -43.87
N ALA A 487 -11.04 5.60 -44.16
CA ALA A 487 -10.26 6.17 -45.24
C ALA A 487 -10.85 5.89 -46.64
N GLU A 488 -11.59 4.79 -46.78
CA GLU A 488 -12.33 4.39 -47.99
C GLU A 488 -13.60 5.22 -48.24
N LEU A 489 -14.09 5.99 -47.26
CA LEU A 489 -15.26 6.84 -47.46
C LEU A 489 -14.94 7.97 -48.47
N PRO A 490 -15.90 8.33 -49.35
CA PRO A 490 -15.75 9.49 -50.22
C PRO A 490 -15.39 10.74 -49.41
N ARG A 491 -14.46 11.56 -49.90
CA ARG A 491 -14.09 12.83 -49.24
C ARG A 491 -15.07 13.96 -49.55
N VAL A 492 -15.89 13.78 -50.58
CA VAL A 492 -16.91 14.73 -51.03
C VAL A 492 -18.25 14.02 -51.09
N TRP A 493 -19.20 14.50 -50.29
CA TRP A 493 -20.56 13.98 -50.23
C TRP A 493 -21.56 15.03 -50.73
N LYS A 494 -22.56 14.60 -51.49
CA LYS A 494 -23.67 15.47 -51.93
C LYS A 494 -24.61 15.77 -50.77
N ASP A 495 -25.02 14.75 -50.04
CA ASP A 495 -25.70 14.89 -48.76
C ASP A 495 -24.70 14.62 -47.63
N LYS A 496 -24.35 15.67 -46.88
CA LYS A 496 -23.41 15.52 -45.76
C LYS A 496 -24.06 14.76 -44.59
N GLU A 497 -25.39 14.71 -44.47
CA GLU A 497 -26.03 13.90 -43.44
C GLU A 497 -25.96 12.39 -43.74
N GLU A 498 -25.75 11.99 -45.01
CA GLU A 498 -25.37 10.61 -45.33
C GLU A 498 -23.96 10.28 -44.83
N LEU A 499 -23.01 11.24 -44.90
CA LEU A 499 -21.67 11.06 -44.33
C LEU A 499 -21.73 10.82 -42.81
N ARG A 500 -22.52 11.61 -42.06
CA ARG A 500 -22.68 11.40 -40.61
C ARG A 500 -23.23 10.01 -40.32
N ARG A 501 -24.30 9.60 -41.00
CA ARG A 501 -24.90 8.27 -40.83
C ARG A 501 -23.88 7.17 -41.13
N ALA A 502 -23.18 7.25 -42.25
CA ALA A 502 -22.15 6.28 -42.63
C ALA A 502 -21.03 6.17 -41.59
N LEU A 503 -20.53 7.29 -41.07
CA LEU A 503 -19.48 7.29 -40.04
C LEU A 503 -19.96 6.70 -38.71
N VAL A 504 -21.14 7.12 -38.24
CA VAL A 504 -21.73 6.61 -36.99
C VAL A 504 -21.96 5.11 -37.10
N ASP A 505 -22.59 4.65 -38.18
CA ASP A 505 -22.85 3.22 -38.42
C ASP A 505 -21.56 2.39 -38.45
N LEU A 506 -20.52 2.90 -39.09
CA LEU A 506 -19.24 2.22 -39.24
C LEU A 506 -18.49 2.08 -37.90
N VAL A 507 -18.49 3.14 -37.08
CA VAL A 507 -17.91 3.11 -35.73
C VAL A 507 -18.75 2.24 -34.79
N GLU A 508 -20.08 2.37 -34.78
CA GLU A 508 -20.97 1.54 -33.96
C GLU A 508 -20.82 0.05 -34.29
N LYS A 509 -20.82 -0.29 -35.58
CA LYS A 509 -20.64 -1.67 -36.03
C LYS A 509 -19.29 -2.23 -35.57
N ARG A 510 -18.22 -1.43 -35.67
CA ARG A 510 -16.89 -1.85 -35.19
C ARG A 510 -16.86 -2.07 -33.68
N ILE A 511 -17.47 -1.18 -32.89
CA ILE A 511 -17.57 -1.35 -31.43
C ILE A 511 -18.33 -2.66 -31.11
N LYS A 512 -19.43 -2.92 -31.79
CA LYS A 512 -20.21 -4.16 -31.63
C LYS A 512 -19.42 -5.40 -32.03
N GLU A 513 -18.70 -5.36 -33.16
CA GLU A 513 -17.80 -6.43 -33.61
C GLU A 513 -16.75 -6.74 -32.54
N LEU A 514 -16.08 -5.73 -31.99
CA LEU A 514 -15.07 -5.89 -30.95
C LEU A 514 -15.65 -6.52 -29.68
N ARG A 515 -16.85 -6.10 -29.24
CA ARG A 515 -17.53 -6.68 -28.06
C ARG A 515 -17.88 -8.15 -28.27
N VAL A 516 -18.42 -8.51 -29.42
CA VAL A 516 -18.72 -9.92 -29.76
C VAL A 516 -17.44 -10.76 -29.77
N LEU A 517 -16.34 -10.23 -30.32
CA LEU A 517 -15.05 -10.94 -30.34
C LEU A 517 -14.50 -11.16 -28.93
N ILE A 518 -14.68 -10.20 -28.02
CA ILE A 518 -14.30 -10.35 -26.60
C ILE A 518 -15.12 -11.46 -25.95
N GLU A 519 -16.46 -11.40 -26.07
CA GLU A 519 -17.37 -12.40 -25.49
C GLU A 519 -17.13 -13.81 -26.04
N THR A 520 -16.87 -13.93 -27.34
CA THR A 520 -16.62 -15.23 -27.99
C THR A 520 -15.32 -15.86 -27.47
N ASP A 521 -14.25 -15.08 -27.37
CA ASP A 521 -12.97 -15.53 -26.83
C ASP A 521 -13.05 -15.93 -25.35
N GLU A 522 -13.93 -15.29 -24.58
CA GLU A 522 -14.18 -15.60 -23.17
C GLU A 522 -15.08 -16.83 -23.01
N TYR A 523 -16.11 -16.99 -23.85
CA TYR A 523 -17.02 -18.13 -23.82
C TYR A 523 -16.37 -19.44 -24.29
N SER A 524 -15.50 -19.38 -25.31
CA SER A 524 -14.66 -20.52 -25.69
C SER A 524 -13.75 -20.99 -24.54
N ARG A 525 -13.44 -20.12 -23.55
CA ARG A 525 -12.71 -20.52 -22.35
C ARG A 525 -13.58 -21.17 -21.31
N SER A 526 -14.78 -20.66 -21.04
CA SER A 526 -15.69 -21.27 -20.04
C SER A 526 -16.16 -22.66 -20.44
N THR A 527 -16.29 -22.92 -21.75
CA THR A 527 -16.71 -24.22 -22.30
C THR A 527 -15.55 -25.21 -22.48
N SER A 528 -14.32 -24.74 -22.70
CA SER A 528 -13.10 -25.58 -22.65
C SER A 528 -12.54 -25.77 -21.22
N SER A 529 -13.35 -25.45 -20.21
CA SER A 529 -13.03 -25.67 -18.78
C SER A 529 -14.12 -26.42 -18.02
N GLN A 530 -15.08 -27.05 -18.72
CA GLN A 530 -15.87 -28.14 -18.14
C GLN A 530 -15.33 -29.49 -18.66
N PRO A 531 -15.09 -30.47 -17.77
CA PRO A 531 -14.54 -31.76 -18.13
C PRO A 531 -15.45 -32.58 -19.04
#